data_AF-A0A2V7QCJ0-F1
#
_entry.id   AF-A0A2V7QCJ0-F1
#
_cell.length_a   1.000
_cell.length_b   1.000
_cell.length_c   1.000
_cell.angle_alpha   90.00
_cell.angle_beta   90.00
_cell.angle_gamma   90.00
#
_symmetry.space_group_name_H-M   'P 1'
#
loop_
_entity.id
_entity.type
_entity.pdbx_description
1 polymer ?
#
loop_
_entity_poly.entity_id
_entity_poly.type
_entity_poly.pdbx_seq_one_letter_code
_entity_poly.pdbx_strand_id
1 'polypeptide(L)'
;MWERRAASLGGPPVVRRPRDLRTCGCRAGLDPGRVVRSLACGGGGRALARLAAPPGQHTVDGRGEEPRAHGGLRSRRVHVLRLSRRRNTSVQSGCVTRPGRAGSFSKERPSLRASGKAAIGHHTSKRRSSPLPSSAGRLKHRWSRSRGAPFLRPVVGLDVTVIIPAYNEVASVADTIKSLQAQTSPPAAIIVVDDCSTDGTGDVAHALGVVVVRPPANTGSKAGAQNFGLRYVRTALTVAIDADTVLARDALERLLPAFNDPGVAAACGFVLPQRVRSVWERGRYIEYLFAFTYYKQLQEYYGKPLISSGCFSMYRSDILGAHNGWSNRTLAEDVDLTWSLYQAGHAVRFVPEAVCYPIEPCTFTLMGKQLRRWSHGFVQNVKLHWRGLLAVPYLRSAVAVAFWDATIAAAVYLILLPILALLLARPWILIGYVIDAPAVLVPVLAGAARRREIRRAIASVPAFFLLRTVNAVFFLRAVCAELLLGRPLRVYEKGH
;
A
#
# COMPACT_ATOMS: atom_id res chain seq x y z
N MET A 1 22.46 2.23 -45.17
CA MET A 1 23.45 3.33 -45.35
C MET A 1 23.39 4.23 -44.12
N TRP A 2 24.45 4.96 -43.80
CA TRP A 2 24.67 5.71 -42.55
C TRP A 2 24.93 4.85 -41.31
N GLU A 3 26.20 4.47 -41.21
CA GLU A 3 26.88 3.92 -40.04
C GLU A 3 27.91 4.98 -39.56
N ARG A 4 28.35 4.91 -38.29
CA ARG A 4 29.54 5.63 -37.72
C ARG A 4 29.50 7.16 -37.61
N ARG A 5 29.24 7.66 -36.38
CA ARG A 5 30.15 8.51 -35.56
C ARG A 5 29.85 8.15 -34.08
N ALA A 6 30.75 7.48 -33.37
CA ALA A 6 31.88 8.08 -32.63
C ALA A 6 31.39 9.13 -31.61
N ALA A 7 31.10 8.83 -30.34
CA ALA A 7 31.86 8.19 -29.25
C ALA A 7 32.65 9.18 -28.36
N SER A 8 32.11 9.47 -27.16
CA SER A 8 32.83 9.84 -25.94
C SER A 8 31.87 9.87 -24.73
N LEU A 9 32.43 9.99 -23.51
CA LEU A 9 31.80 10.10 -22.17
C LEU A 9 31.46 8.80 -21.41
N GLY A 10 32.12 8.64 -20.25
CA GLY A 10 31.49 8.12 -19.03
C GLY A 10 31.25 6.62 -18.87
N GLY A 11 32.32 5.81 -18.74
CA GLY A 11 32.19 4.48 -18.14
C GLY A 11 31.86 4.55 -16.63
N PRO A 12 31.12 3.57 -16.07
CA PRO A 12 30.76 3.56 -14.64
C PRO A 12 31.99 3.32 -13.74
N PRO A 13 31.99 3.80 -12.48
CA PRO A 13 33.14 3.70 -11.58
C PRO A 13 33.46 2.26 -11.18
N VAL A 14 34.76 1.93 -11.19
CA VAL A 14 35.27 0.60 -10.83
C VAL A 14 35.23 0.39 -9.31
N VAL A 15 34.35 -0.51 -8.85
CA VAL A 15 34.34 -0.98 -7.45
C VAL A 15 35.60 -1.82 -7.21
N ARG A 16 36.54 -1.30 -6.42
CA ARG A 16 37.75 -2.02 -6.01
C ARG A 16 37.38 -3.15 -5.04
N ARG A 17 37.63 -4.40 -5.43
CA ARG A 17 37.66 -5.53 -4.48
C ARG A 17 38.96 -5.50 -3.67
N PRO A 18 38.93 -5.72 -2.35
CA PRO A 18 40.13 -6.10 -1.60
C PRO A 18 40.69 -7.44 -2.11
N ARG A 19 42.02 -7.61 -2.05
CA ARG A 19 42.71 -8.88 -2.30
C ARG A 19 43.09 -9.54 -0.97
N ASP A 20 42.94 -10.86 -0.95
CA ASP A 20 43.85 -11.83 -0.35
C ASP A 20 44.49 -11.50 1.01
N LEU A 21 43.81 -11.87 2.10
CA LEU A 21 44.49 -12.31 3.32
C LEU A 21 44.40 -13.84 3.42
N ARG A 22 45.50 -14.46 3.86
CA ARG A 22 45.74 -15.89 3.67
C ARG A 22 45.16 -16.75 4.78
N THR A 23 44.89 -18.00 4.39
CA THR A 23 44.58 -19.15 5.23
C THR A 23 45.33 -19.19 6.58
N CYS A 24 44.60 -19.38 7.66
CA CYS A 24 45.08 -20.16 8.81
C CYS A 24 43.94 -21.10 9.23
N GLY A 25 44.18 -22.41 9.24
CA GLY A 25 43.14 -23.42 9.36
C GLY A 25 43.28 -24.26 10.63
N CYS A 26 42.20 -24.37 11.40
CA CYS A 26 42.05 -25.37 12.46
C CYS A 26 40.84 -26.23 12.16
N ARG A 27 41.02 -27.56 12.13
CA ARG A 27 39.91 -28.52 12.07
C ARG A 27 39.40 -28.77 13.48
N ALA A 28 38.10 -28.61 13.68
CA ALA A 28 37.37 -29.29 14.74
C ALA A 28 35.96 -29.55 14.24
N GLY A 29 35.46 -30.76 14.44
CA GLY A 29 34.06 -31.09 14.23
C GLY A 29 33.67 -32.19 15.19
N LEU A 30 32.40 -32.22 15.58
CA LEU A 30 31.61 -33.43 15.77
C LEU A 30 30.15 -33.07 16.12
N ASP A 31 29.25 -33.77 15.43
CA ASP A 31 27.86 -34.17 15.70
C ASP A 31 26.95 -33.44 16.72
N PRO A 32 25.64 -33.26 16.39
CA PRO A 32 24.67 -32.63 17.29
C PRO A 32 23.86 -33.65 18.11
N GLY A 33 23.78 -33.45 19.43
CA GLY A 33 22.65 -34.00 20.19
C GLY A 33 22.82 -34.17 21.70
N ARG A 34 22.06 -33.39 22.47
CA ARG A 34 21.40 -33.91 23.69
C ARG A 34 20.21 -33.04 24.11
N VAL A 35 19.12 -33.73 24.46
CA VAL A 35 17.96 -33.15 25.16
C VAL A 35 18.23 -33.20 26.66
N VAL A 36 17.98 -32.10 27.37
CA VAL A 36 17.85 -32.08 28.83
C VAL A 36 16.60 -31.27 29.20
N ARG A 37 15.81 -31.79 30.15
CA ARG A 37 14.64 -31.15 30.78
C ARG A 37 15.01 -30.68 32.20
N SER A 38 14.07 -29.98 32.83
CA SER A 38 14.12 -29.50 34.23
C SER A 38 15.06 -28.30 34.46
N LEU A 39 14.84 -27.49 35.51
CA LEU A 39 13.88 -27.62 36.63
C LEU A 39 13.09 -26.31 36.85
N ALA A 40 12.04 -26.36 37.68
CA ALA A 40 11.22 -25.19 38.01
C ALA A 40 11.31 -24.84 39.51
N CYS A 41 11.51 -23.55 39.78
CA CYS A 41 11.27 -22.84 41.04
C CYS A 41 11.03 -21.35 40.69
N GLY A 42 10.30 -20.54 41.45
CA GLY A 42 9.58 -20.83 42.68
C GLY A 42 9.55 -19.58 43.57
N GLY A 43 8.38 -19.22 44.12
CA GLY A 43 8.22 -18.06 45.00
C GLY A 43 7.86 -16.74 44.29
N GLY A 44 7.19 -15.85 45.03
CA GLY A 44 6.84 -14.50 44.61
C GLY A 44 6.87 -13.55 45.81
N GLY A 45 6.66 -12.26 45.58
CA GLY A 45 6.62 -11.26 46.67
C GLY A 45 6.35 -9.85 46.15
N ARG A 46 5.55 -9.09 46.91
CA ARG A 46 5.35 -7.64 46.73
C ARG A 46 5.95 -6.91 47.93
N ALA A 47 6.62 -5.78 47.72
CA ALA A 47 6.65 -4.66 48.69
C ALA A 47 7.19 -3.38 48.00
N LEU A 48 6.96 -2.22 48.63
CA LEU A 48 7.55 -0.94 48.26
C LEU A 48 8.57 -0.50 49.32
N ALA A 49 9.53 0.34 48.93
CA ALA A 49 10.07 1.41 49.77
C ALA A 49 10.73 2.52 48.92
N ARG A 50 10.86 3.72 49.50
CA ARG A 50 11.70 4.84 49.04
C ARG A 50 12.72 5.18 50.14
N LEU A 51 13.76 5.95 49.77
CA LEU A 51 14.68 6.83 50.54
C LEU A 51 16.11 6.61 50.00
N ALA A 52 16.87 7.58 49.48
CA ALA A 52 17.35 8.89 50.00
C ALA A 52 18.77 8.79 50.63
N ALA A 53 19.66 9.72 50.25
CA ALA A 53 21.08 9.87 50.67
C ALA A 53 21.22 11.12 51.61
N PRO A 54 22.40 11.78 51.91
CA PRO A 54 23.82 11.66 51.50
C PRO A 54 24.71 11.35 52.75
N PRO A 55 25.90 11.94 53.14
CA PRO A 55 26.88 12.89 52.52
C PRO A 55 28.40 12.56 52.74
N GLY A 56 29.29 13.51 52.35
CA GLY A 56 30.74 13.57 52.68
C GLY A 56 31.65 13.46 51.44
N GLN A 57 32.37 14.46 50.88
CA GLN A 57 33.23 15.59 51.34
C GLN A 57 34.73 15.27 51.49
N HIS A 58 35.59 15.94 50.70
CA HIS A 58 36.82 16.68 51.11
C HIS A 58 37.43 17.48 49.93
N THR A 59 38.42 18.36 50.21
CA THR A 59 39.06 19.40 49.34
C THR A 59 40.59 19.47 49.64
N VAL A 60 41.51 20.25 49.02
CA VAL A 60 41.58 21.52 48.23
C VAL A 60 42.73 21.33 47.18
N ASP A 61 43.12 22.14 46.17
CA ASP A 61 42.90 23.52 45.65
C ASP A 61 42.95 23.44 44.07
N GLY A 62 43.18 24.44 43.20
CA GLY A 62 43.54 25.86 43.36
C GLY A 62 43.81 26.66 42.07
N ARG A 63 43.89 27.99 42.25
CA ARG A 63 44.47 29.10 41.42
C ARG A 63 44.29 29.13 39.87
N GLY A 64 43.71 30.24 39.38
CA GLY A 64 43.78 30.66 37.97
C GLY A 64 42.73 31.72 37.54
N GLU A 65 43.05 33.01 37.73
CA GLU A 65 42.60 34.23 37.00
C GLU A 65 41.20 34.24 36.30
N GLU A 66 40.19 34.98 36.79
CA GLU A 66 39.86 36.42 36.54
C GLU A 66 38.80 36.64 35.41
N PRO A 67 38.04 37.77 35.37
CA PRO A 67 37.47 38.52 36.49
C PRO A 67 35.96 38.87 36.36
N ARG A 68 35.30 38.97 37.53
CA ARG A 68 34.10 39.74 37.98
C ARG A 68 33.03 40.24 36.97
N ALA A 69 31.77 40.12 37.42
CA ALA A 69 30.59 40.75 36.81
C ALA A 69 29.89 41.76 37.74
N HIS A 70 29.28 42.79 37.15
CA HIS A 70 28.14 43.57 37.65
C HIS A 70 27.27 43.97 36.42
N GLY A 71 25.95 44.11 36.47
CA GLY A 71 24.99 43.86 37.55
C GLY A 71 23.69 44.65 37.29
N GLY A 72 22.51 44.05 37.49
CA GLY A 72 21.23 44.78 37.48
C GLY A 72 20.10 44.15 36.67
N LEU A 73 19.04 43.71 37.36
CA LEU A 73 17.74 43.44 36.76
C LEU A 73 17.03 44.75 36.40
N ARG A 74 16.38 44.82 35.22
CA ARG A 74 15.10 45.54 35.05
C ARG A 74 14.35 45.07 33.81
N SER A 75 13.02 45.17 33.88
CA SER A 75 12.08 44.66 32.88
C SER A 75 12.10 45.42 31.56
N ARG A 76 11.82 44.72 30.46
CA ARG A 76 11.31 45.32 29.22
C ARG A 76 10.12 44.55 28.68
N ARG A 77 9.17 45.29 28.08
CA ARG A 77 7.88 44.81 27.57
C ARG A 77 8.04 44.17 26.19
N VAL A 78 7.26 43.14 25.89
CA VAL A 78 7.11 42.63 24.52
C VAL A 78 6.26 43.62 23.72
N HIS A 79 6.80 44.16 22.63
CA HIS A 79 6.03 44.96 21.68
C HIS A 79 5.48 44.09 20.55
N VAL A 80 4.15 44.08 20.40
CA VAL A 80 3.47 43.43 19.28
C VAL A 80 3.56 44.31 18.03
N LEU A 81 4.30 43.86 17.02
CA LEU A 81 4.37 44.53 15.72
C LEU A 81 3.21 44.10 14.82
N ARG A 82 2.27 45.02 14.60
CA ARG A 82 1.05 44.84 13.80
C ARG A 82 1.22 45.58 12.47
N LEU A 83 1.65 44.89 11.41
CA LEU A 83 1.77 45.48 10.07
C LEU A 83 0.51 45.27 9.22
N SER A 84 0.26 46.22 8.32
CA SER A 84 -1.07 46.51 7.80
C SER A 84 -1.30 46.05 6.36
N ARG A 85 -2.58 45.80 6.03
CA ARG A 85 -3.03 45.67 4.65
C ARG A 85 -2.76 46.99 3.89
N ARG A 86 -2.14 46.93 2.72
CA ARG A 86 -2.38 47.89 1.65
C ARG A 86 -3.04 47.18 0.47
N ARG A 87 -4.12 47.78 -0.04
CA ARG A 87 -4.64 47.52 -1.40
C ARG A 87 -3.77 48.33 -2.37
N ASN A 88 -3.72 47.92 -3.64
CA ASN A 88 -3.36 48.84 -4.72
C ASN A 88 -4.22 48.54 -5.97
N THR A 89 -4.58 49.57 -6.73
CA THR A 89 -5.54 49.49 -7.85
C THR A 89 -5.25 50.58 -8.90
N SER A 90 -5.43 50.25 -10.19
CA SER A 90 -5.34 51.16 -11.37
C SER A 90 -3.92 51.74 -11.64
N VAL A 91 -3.56 52.29 -12.82
CA VAL A 91 -4.30 52.72 -14.03
C VAL A 91 -3.65 52.13 -15.33
N GLN A 92 -4.26 52.38 -16.51
CA GLN A 92 -3.97 51.83 -17.84
C GLN A 92 -2.74 52.43 -18.58
N SER A 93 -2.20 51.69 -19.58
CA SER A 93 -1.82 52.14 -20.95
C SER A 93 -1.01 51.05 -21.70
N GLY A 94 -0.95 50.96 -23.05
CA GLY A 94 -1.71 51.71 -24.05
C GLY A 94 -1.20 51.73 -25.51
N CYS A 95 -0.91 50.60 -26.19
CA CYS A 95 -0.67 50.52 -27.66
C CYS A 95 -0.81 49.04 -28.11
N VAL A 96 -1.46 48.57 -29.20
CA VAL A 96 -1.99 49.08 -30.48
C VAL A 96 -1.02 49.06 -31.68
N THR A 97 -1.03 47.95 -32.43
CA THR A 97 -1.00 47.89 -33.90
C THR A 97 -1.82 46.69 -34.40
N ARG A 98 -2.24 46.72 -35.68
CA ARG A 98 -3.18 45.82 -36.40
C ARG A 98 -2.86 45.94 -37.92
N PRO A 99 -3.51 45.20 -38.84
CA PRO A 99 -3.97 43.80 -38.84
C PRO A 99 -3.54 43.04 -40.15
N GLY A 100 -3.93 41.77 -40.31
CA GLY A 100 -3.80 41.03 -41.58
C GLY A 100 -5.05 40.19 -41.89
N ARG A 101 -5.56 40.25 -43.13
CA ARG A 101 -6.78 39.55 -43.61
C ARG A 101 -6.63 38.01 -43.50
N ALA A 102 -7.58 37.23 -43.00
CA ALA A 102 -9.02 37.07 -43.30
C ALA A 102 -9.30 36.17 -44.52
N GLY A 103 -10.04 35.08 -44.28
CA GLY A 103 -10.48 34.09 -45.27
C GLY A 103 -11.54 33.17 -44.66
N SER A 104 -12.79 33.35 -45.08
CA SER A 104 -13.96 32.60 -44.59
C SER A 104 -14.27 31.41 -45.48
N PHE A 105 -14.68 30.27 -44.91
CA PHE A 105 -15.43 29.25 -45.66
C PHE A 105 -16.59 28.68 -44.85
N SER A 106 -17.64 28.26 -45.56
CA SER A 106 -18.98 27.99 -45.07
C SER A 106 -19.25 26.52 -44.73
N LYS A 107 -20.39 26.27 -44.06
CA LYS A 107 -21.03 24.95 -44.02
C LYS A 107 -21.52 24.58 -45.42
N GLU A 108 -21.46 23.29 -45.77
CA GLU A 108 -22.49 22.70 -46.64
C GLU A 108 -22.64 21.17 -46.44
N ARG A 109 -23.68 20.58 -47.04
CA ARG A 109 -23.99 19.14 -47.04
C ARG A 109 -24.45 18.71 -48.44
N PRO A 110 -24.05 17.52 -48.89
CA PRO A 110 -24.98 16.53 -49.46
C PRO A 110 -25.00 15.26 -48.56
N SER A 111 -26.07 14.46 -48.38
CA SER A 111 -27.34 14.22 -49.10
C SER A 111 -27.26 13.17 -50.23
N LEU A 112 -28.41 12.51 -50.51
CA LEU A 112 -28.64 11.33 -51.39
C LEU A 112 -28.23 9.98 -50.73
N ARG A 113 -29.13 9.01 -50.47
CA ARG A 113 -30.02 8.15 -51.33
C ARG A 113 -29.27 6.92 -51.89
N ALA A 114 -29.84 5.72 -52.02
CA ALA A 114 -31.11 5.13 -51.52
C ALA A 114 -31.09 3.58 -51.73
N SER A 115 -32.24 2.92 -51.54
CA SER A 115 -32.56 1.51 -51.87
C SER A 115 -32.05 0.43 -50.90
N GLY A 116 -32.82 -0.62 -50.59
CA GLY A 116 -34.19 -0.93 -51.04
C GLY A 116 -34.93 -1.93 -50.12
N LYS A 117 -36.26 -2.02 -50.30
CA LYS A 117 -37.13 -3.02 -49.62
C LYS A 117 -37.36 -4.23 -50.53
N ALA A 118 -37.38 -5.43 -49.96
CA ALA A 118 -38.13 -6.58 -50.46
C ALA A 118 -38.46 -7.51 -49.27
N ALA A 119 -39.52 -8.31 -49.36
CA ALA A 119 -40.00 -9.12 -48.23
C ALA A 119 -40.73 -10.39 -48.68
N ILE A 120 -40.72 -11.38 -47.79
CA ILE A 120 -41.61 -12.57 -47.74
C ILE A 120 -41.42 -13.60 -48.88
N GLY A 121 -41.20 -14.85 -48.47
CA GLY A 121 -41.29 -16.04 -49.31
C GLY A 121 -41.30 -17.29 -48.41
N HIS A 122 -42.48 -17.86 -48.17
CA HIS A 122 -42.61 -19.09 -47.39
C HIS A 122 -42.23 -20.31 -48.23
N HIS A 123 -41.48 -21.25 -47.65
CA HIS A 123 -41.62 -22.66 -47.99
C HIS A 123 -41.44 -23.54 -46.76
N THR A 124 -42.33 -24.51 -46.60
CA THR A 124 -42.36 -25.44 -45.47
C THR A 124 -41.89 -26.83 -45.89
N SER A 125 -41.08 -27.50 -45.08
CA SER A 125 -41.06 -28.96 -45.04
C SER A 125 -40.78 -29.45 -43.61
N LYS A 126 -41.31 -30.63 -43.28
CA LYS A 126 -41.27 -31.21 -41.92
C LYS A 126 -40.11 -32.20 -41.81
N ARG A 127 -39.35 -32.19 -40.71
CA ARG A 127 -38.73 -33.44 -40.21
C ARG A 127 -38.47 -33.44 -38.69
N ARG A 128 -39.27 -34.27 -38.02
CA ARG A 128 -39.08 -35.04 -36.77
C ARG A 128 -38.31 -34.40 -35.59
N SER A 129 -39.00 -34.38 -34.45
CA SER A 129 -38.50 -34.14 -33.10
C SER A 129 -37.50 -35.17 -32.59
N SER A 130 -36.54 -34.71 -31.79
CA SER A 130 -35.78 -35.51 -30.80
C SER A 130 -35.68 -34.70 -29.49
N PRO A 131 -35.66 -35.33 -28.29
CA PRO A 131 -35.67 -34.59 -27.02
C PRO A 131 -34.35 -33.88 -26.69
N LEU A 132 -34.43 -32.75 -25.99
CA LEU A 132 -33.27 -32.07 -25.40
C LEU A 132 -32.75 -32.86 -24.18
N PRO A 133 -31.45 -33.22 -24.11
CA PRO A 133 -30.87 -33.81 -22.92
C PRO A 133 -30.68 -32.76 -21.81
N SER A 134 -31.52 -32.81 -20.77
CA SER A 134 -31.35 -31.98 -19.58
C SER A 134 -30.14 -32.43 -18.78
N SER A 135 -29.04 -31.67 -18.81
CA SER A 135 -27.92 -31.86 -17.89
C SER A 135 -27.38 -30.52 -17.39
N ALA A 136 -27.63 -30.23 -16.11
CA ALA A 136 -27.04 -29.08 -15.44
C ALA A 136 -25.55 -29.34 -15.19
N GLY A 137 -24.72 -28.93 -16.15
CA GLY A 137 -23.26 -29.11 -16.15
C GLY A 137 -22.58 -28.40 -14.97
N ARG A 138 -22.56 -29.07 -13.81
CA ARG A 138 -21.94 -28.59 -12.57
C ARG A 138 -20.42 -28.46 -12.78
N LEU A 139 -19.95 -27.25 -13.10
CA LEU A 139 -18.54 -26.88 -13.27
C LEU A 139 -17.73 -27.08 -11.97
N LYS A 140 -17.34 -28.34 -11.72
CA LYS A 140 -16.33 -28.67 -10.71
C LYS A 140 -14.97 -28.20 -11.23
N HIS A 141 -14.47 -27.09 -10.69
CA HIS A 141 -13.06 -26.68 -10.86
C HIS A 141 -12.15 -27.72 -10.21
N ARG A 142 -11.85 -28.79 -10.97
CA ARG A 142 -10.97 -29.88 -10.54
C ARG A 142 -9.53 -29.40 -10.62
N TRP A 143 -8.97 -29.00 -9.49
CA TRP A 143 -7.53 -28.74 -9.36
C TRP A 143 -6.74 -29.96 -9.88
N SER A 144 -6.09 -29.78 -11.03
CA SER A 144 -5.23 -30.80 -11.60
C SER A 144 -3.90 -30.77 -10.86
N ARG A 145 -3.62 -31.81 -10.07
CA ARG A 145 -2.26 -32.06 -9.57
C ARG A 145 -1.38 -32.52 -10.74
N SER A 146 -0.85 -31.56 -11.48
CA SER A 146 0.25 -31.78 -12.42
C SER A 146 1.42 -32.44 -11.69
N ARG A 147 1.89 -33.57 -12.21
CA ARG A 147 3.00 -34.34 -11.63
C ARG A 147 4.32 -33.83 -12.20
N GLY A 148 5.32 -33.65 -11.35
CA GLY A 148 6.74 -33.64 -11.73
C GLY A 148 7.16 -32.59 -12.76
N ALA A 149 7.30 -31.33 -12.35
CA ALA A 149 8.31 -30.47 -12.96
C ALA A 149 9.71 -30.94 -12.48
N PRO A 150 10.77 -30.85 -13.31
CA PRO A 150 12.11 -31.25 -12.89
C PRO A 150 12.64 -30.33 -11.78
N PHE A 151 13.32 -30.91 -10.79
CA PHE A 151 14.04 -30.16 -9.76
C PHE A 151 15.16 -29.33 -10.42
N LEU A 152 14.99 -28.01 -10.45
CA LEU A 152 16.07 -27.10 -10.82
C LEU A 152 17.16 -27.09 -9.74
N ARG A 153 18.41 -26.93 -10.16
CA ARG A 153 19.60 -26.99 -9.29
C ARG A 153 19.56 -25.88 -8.23
N PRO A 154 20.18 -26.08 -7.05
CA PRO A 154 20.27 -25.06 -6.01
C PRO A 154 21.10 -23.86 -6.49
N VAL A 155 20.42 -22.79 -6.89
CA VAL A 155 20.97 -21.43 -6.91
C VAL A 155 20.84 -20.86 -5.49
N VAL A 156 21.85 -20.12 -5.04
CA VAL A 156 21.83 -19.53 -3.69
C VAL A 156 20.96 -18.27 -3.70
N GLY A 157 19.82 -18.32 -2.99
CA GLY A 157 18.82 -17.25 -2.93
C GLY A 157 17.68 -17.45 -3.94
N LEU A 158 16.50 -16.90 -3.62
CA LEU A 158 15.37 -16.86 -4.54
C LEU A 158 15.64 -15.92 -5.72
N ASP A 159 15.10 -16.24 -6.89
CA ASP A 159 15.05 -15.34 -8.05
C ASP A 159 14.01 -14.19 -7.85
N VAL A 160 14.22 -13.44 -6.77
CA VAL A 160 13.37 -12.37 -6.24
C VAL A 160 14.26 -11.20 -5.82
N THR A 161 13.97 -10.01 -6.34
CA THR A 161 14.52 -8.74 -5.83
C THR A 161 13.45 -8.00 -5.05
N VAL A 162 13.76 -7.55 -3.84
CA VAL A 162 12.87 -6.72 -3.02
C VAL A 162 13.23 -5.25 -3.18
N ILE A 163 12.24 -4.40 -3.47
CA ILE A 163 12.38 -2.94 -3.52
C ILE A 163 11.67 -2.33 -2.30
N ILE A 164 12.42 -1.56 -1.52
CA ILE A 164 11.93 -0.82 -0.35
C ILE A 164 12.03 0.69 -0.65
N PRO A 165 10.96 1.36 -1.10
CA PRO A 165 10.92 2.82 -1.18
C PRO A 165 10.90 3.41 0.24
N ALA A 166 11.83 4.30 0.55
CA ALA A 166 11.96 4.89 1.88
C ALA A 166 12.17 6.41 1.80
N TYR A 167 11.51 7.16 2.68
CA TYR A 167 11.72 8.60 2.86
C TYR A 167 11.44 8.98 4.31
N ASN A 168 12.48 9.28 5.07
CA ASN A 168 12.44 9.57 6.50
C ASN A 168 11.79 8.43 7.33
N GLU A 169 12.36 7.23 7.20
CA GLU A 169 11.91 5.96 7.76
C GLU A 169 12.98 5.32 8.69
N VAL A 170 13.91 6.11 9.25
CA VAL A 170 15.02 5.59 10.08
C VAL A 170 14.55 4.78 11.29
N ALA A 171 13.35 5.07 11.80
CA ALA A 171 12.72 4.41 12.94
C ALA A 171 12.08 3.04 12.62
N SER A 172 12.01 2.64 11.34
CA SER A 172 11.23 1.48 10.86
C SER A 172 12.00 0.58 9.89
N VAL A 173 12.77 1.19 8.97
CA VAL A 173 13.45 0.50 7.84
C VAL A 173 14.36 -0.65 8.28
N ALA A 174 14.98 -0.53 9.46
CA ALA A 174 15.88 -1.54 10.00
C ALA A 174 15.18 -2.87 10.30
N ASP A 175 13.95 -2.84 10.80
CA ASP A 175 13.21 -4.06 11.15
C ASP A 175 12.57 -4.71 9.92
N THR A 176 12.14 -3.90 8.95
CA THR A 176 11.77 -4.35 7.60
C THR A 176 12.91 -5.12 6.94
N ILE A 177 14.11 -4.55 6.87
CA ILE A 177 15.31 -5.21 6.30
C ILE A 177 15.63 -6.52 7.03
N LYS A 178 15.69 -6.52 8.37
CA LYS A 178 15.95 -7.73 9.16
C LYS A 178 14.91 -8.82 8.89
N SER A 179 13.62 -8.45 8.74
CA SER A 179 12.55 -9.42 8.47
C SER A 179 12.67 -10.10 7.10
N LEU A 180 13.25 -9.38 6.12
CA LEU A 180 13.54 -9.89 4.77
C LEU A 180 14.80 -10.77 4.75
N GLN A 181 15.84 -10.39 5.50
CA GLN A 181 17.05 -11.19 5.71
C GLN A 181 16.75 -12.50 6.47
N ALA A 182 15.77 -12.49 7.38
CA ALA A 182 15.37 -13.64 8.20
C ALA A 182 14.33 -14.59 7.56
N GLN A 183 13.98 -14.41 6.28
CA GLN A 183 13.03 -15.27 5.58
C GLN A 183 13.53 -16.72 5.48
N THR A 184 12.62 -17.70 5.49
CA THR A 184 12.95 -19.13 5.26
C THR A 184 13.54 -19.34 3.87
N SER A 185 13.08 -18.56 2.90
CA SER A 185 13.63 -18.45 1.56
C SER A 185 14.05 -16.99 1.29
N PRO A 186 15.31 -16.61 1.52
CA PRO A 186 15.78 -15.23 1.33
C PRO A 186 15.76 -14.76 -0.14
N PRO A 187 15.50 -13.47 -0.40
CA PRO A 187 15.60 -12.89 -1.74
C PRO A 187 17.07 -12.79 -2.19
N ALA A 188 17.34 -12.91 -3.50
CA ALA A 188 18.70 -12.70 -4.04
C ALA A 188 19.20 -11.26 -3.88
N ALA A 189 18.29 -10.27 -3.80
CA ALA A 189 18.65 -8.88 -3.55
C ALA A 189 17.58 -8.13 -2.74
N ILE A 190 18.04 -7.23 -1.87
CA ILE A 190 17.22 -6.19 -1.23
C ILE A 190 17.79 -4.84 -1.67
N ILE A 191 16.93 -4.01 -2.24
CA ILE A 191 17.26 -2.68 -2.76
C ILE A 191 16.41 -1.65 -2.01
N VAL A 192 17.05 -0.89 -1.13
CA VAL A 192 16.45 0.30 -0.51
C VAL A 192 16.61 1.47 -1.45
N VAL A 193 15.49 2.10 -1.81
CA VAL A 193 15.48 3.37 -2.53
C VAL A 193 15.30 4.48 -1.51
N ASP A 194 16.42 5.03 -1.05
CA ASP A 194 16.44 6.19 -0.17
C ASP A 194 16.12 7.43 -1.00
N ASP A 195 14.86 7.88 -0.95
CA ASP A 195 14.32 8.91 -1.82
C ASP A 195 14.65 10.34 -1.33
N CYS A 196 15.94 10.58 -1.11
CA CYS A 196 16.50 11.79 -0.51
C CYS A 196 16.05 12.03 0.95
N SER A 197 16.13 11.02 1.81
CA SER A 197 15.88 11.19 3.26
C SER A 197 16.92 12.11 3.92
N THR A 198 16.53 12.67 5.06
CA THR A 198 17.28 13.65 5.86
C THR A 198 17.56 13.20 7.31
N ASP A 199 17.23 11.96 7.64
CA ASP A 199 17.18 11.42 9.02
C ASP A 199 18.14 10.24 9.29
N GLY A 200 18.94 9.84 8.29
CA GLY A 200 19.82 8.67 8.36
C GLY A 200 19.22 7.36 7.84
N THR A 201 18.02 7.36 7.24
CA THR A 201 17.37 6.17 6.64
C THR A 201 18.31 5.37 5.74
N GLY A 202 19.01 6.05 4.82
CA GLY A 202 19.94 5.41 3.87
C GLY A 202 21.18 4.82 4.55
N ASP A 203 21.70 5.48 5.59
CA ASP A 203 22.88 5.04 6.33
C ASP A 203 22.57 3.80 7.17
N VAL A 204 21.41 3.76 7.83
CA VAL A 204 20.91 2.58 8.57
C VAL A 204 20.68 1.40 7.63
N ALA A 205 20.15 1.63 6.43
CA ALA A 205 20.03 0.59 5.41
C ALA A 205 21.41 0.07 4.95
N HIS A 206 22.36 0.97 4.68
CA HIS A 206 23.70 0.60 4.23
C HIS A 206 24.46 -0.21 5.30
N ALA A 207 24.35 0.18 6.57
CA ALA A 207 24.95 -0.52 7.71
C ALA A 207 24.40 -1.95 7.90
N LEU A 208 23.21 -2.26 7.38
CA LEU A 208 22.62 -3.62 7.37
C LEU A 208 23.04 -4.46 6.15
N GLY A 209 23.96 -3.96 5.31
CA GLY A 209 24.57 -4.71 4.21
C GLY A 209 23.67 -4.91 2.99
N VAL A 210 22.58 -4.16 2.86
CA VAL A 210 21.71 -4.19 1.66
C VAL A 210 22.12 -3.13 0.64
N VAL A 211 21.66 -3.28 -0.61
CA VAL A 211 21.93 -2.30 -1.66
C VAL A 211 21.08 -1.05 -1.39
N VAL A 212 21.73 0.10 -1.29
CA VAL A 212 21.05 1.40 -1.18
C VAL A 212 21.26 2.17 -2.48
N VAL A 213 20.18 2.66 -3.09
CA VAL A 213 20.22 3.54 -4.25
C VAL A 213 19.48 4.84 -3.94
N ARG A 214 20.09 5.98 -4.24
CA ARG A 214 19.54 7.32 -3.96
C ARG A 214 19.27 8.06 -5.27
N PRO A 215 18.02 8.46 -5.55
CA PRO A 215 17.71 9.35 -6.67
C PRO A 215 18.46 10.69 -6.56
N PRO A 216 18.72 11.40 -7.68
CA PRO A 216 19.41 12.70 -7.66
C PRO A 216 18.58 13.83 -7.03
N ALA A 217 17.25 13.64 -6.92
CA ALA A 217 16.31 14.49 -6.20
C ALA A 217 15.09 13.64 -5.81
N ASN A 218 14.35 14.04 -4.77
CA ASN A 218 13.17 13.32 -4.28
C ASN A 218 12.13 13.12 -5.41
N THR A 219 11.70 11.88 -5.64
CA THR A 219 10.84 11.51 -6.78
C THR A 219 9.37 11.95 -6.65
N GLY A 220 9.00 12.65 -5.58
CA GLY A 220 7.65 13.19 -5.34
C GLY A 220 6.59 12.18 -4.89
N SER A 221 6.74 10.88 -5.18
CA SER A 221 5.79 9.83 -4.78
C SER A 221 6.50 8.55 -4.31
N LYS A 222 5.72 7.55 -3.87
CA LYS A 222 6.22 6.18 -3.60
C LYS A 222 6.53 5.44 -4.91
N ALA A 223 5.62 5.47 -5.88
CA ALA A 223 5.80 4.87 -7.20
C ALA A 223 7.02 5.43 -7.94
N GLY A 224 7.37 6.70 -7.76
CA GLY A 224 8.59 7.31 -8.29
C GLY A 224 9.86 6.61 -7.78
N ALA A 225 9.95 6.39 -6.47
CA ALA A 225 11.05 5.66 -5.83
C ALA A 225 11.06 4.19 -6.27
N GLN A 226 9.90 3.51 -6.28
CA GLN A 226 9.80 2.12 -6.74
C GLN A 226 10.27 1.96 -8.20
N ASN A 227 9.87 2.85 -9.10
CA ASN A 227 10.31 2.87 -10.51
C ASN A 227 11.78 3.23 -10.69
N PHE A 228 12.38 3.95 -9.74
CA PHE A 228 13.83 4.16 -9.72
C PHE A 228 14.55 2.85 -9.33
N GLY A 229 14.08 2.17 -8.28
CA GLY A 229 14.58 0.85 -7.85
C GLY A 229 14.42 -0.24 -8.91
N LEU A 230 13.31 -0.24 -9.65
CA LEU A 230 12.99 -1.24 -10.69
C LEU A 230 14.08 -1.34 -11.78
N ARG A 231 14.78 -0.24 -12.06
CA ARG A 231 15.90 -0.18 -13.03
C ARG A 231 17.09 -1.06 -12.64
N TYR A 232 17.19 -1.44 -11.38
CA TYR A 232 18.27 -2.27 -10.82
C TYR A 232 17.87 -3.75 -10.66
N VAL A 233 16.59 -4.10 -10.80
CA VAL A 233 16.11 -5.49 -10.73
C VAL A 233 16.66 -6.31 -11.89
N ARG A 234 17.17 -7.52 -11.61
CA ARG A 234 17.64 -8.48 -12.63
C ARG A 234 17.02 -9.88 -12.49
N THR A 235 16.11 -10.05 -11.53
CA THR A 235 15.46 -11.33 -11.19
C THR A 235 14.10 -11.49 -11.87
N ALA A 236 13.62 -12.71 -12.09
CA ALA A 236 12.32 -12.95 -12.73
C ALA A 236 11.13 -12.44 -11.90
N LEU A 237 11.27 -12.35 -10.57
CA LEU A 237 10.28 -11.79 -9.66
C LEU A 237 10.77 -10.50 -8.97
N THR A 238 9.85 -9.57 -8.75
CA THR A 238 10.04 -8.32 -7.99
C THR A 238 9.08 -8.29 -6.82
N VAL A 239 9.51 -7.85 -5.63
CA VAL A 239 8.63 -7.54 -4.49
C VAL A 239 8.66 -6.04 -4.21
N ALA A 240 7.49 -5.45 -4.03
CA ALA A 240 7.35 -4.17 -3.36
C ALA A 240 6.89 -4.39 -1.91
N ILE A 241 7.55 -3.71 -0.97
CA ILE A 241 7.24 -3.70 0.45
C ILE A 241 7.44 -2.28 0.99
N ASP A 242 6.56 -1.80 1.87
CA ASP A 242 6.74 -0.49 2.50
C ASP A 242 7.82 -0.56 3.59
N ALA A 243 8.56 0.55 3.77
CA ALA A 243 9.69 0.62 4.70
C ALA A 243 9.31 0.37 6.18
N ASP A 244 8.02 0.48 6.51
CA ASP A 244 7.44 0.25 7.83
C ASP A 244 6.80 -1.15 8.03
N THR A 245 7.01 -2.07 7.08
CA THR A 245 6.34 -3.38 7.02
C THR A 245 7.27 -4.56 7.31
N VAL A 246 7.02 -5.25 8.43
CA VAL A 246 7.72 -6.49 8.82
C VAL A 246 7.02 -7.72 8.21
N LEU A 247 7.76 -8.67 7.63
CA LEU A 247 7.19 -9.92 7.12
C LEU A 247 7.15 -11.05 8.17
N ALA A 248 6.16 -11.95 8.05
CA ALA A 248 6.25 -13.27 8.66
C ALA A 248 7.40 -14.08 8.03
N ARG A 249 7.98 -15.01 8.79
CA ARG A 249 9.25 -15.69 8.42
C ARG A 249 9.19 -16.44 7.08
N ASP A 250 8.02 -16.94 6.69
CA ASP A 250 7.78 -17.70 5.47
C ASP A 250 7.05 -16.89 4.37
N ALA A 251 6.82 -15.59 4.57
CA ALA A 251 5.92 -14.80 3.72
C ALA A 251 6.35 -14.73 2.24
N LEU A 252 7.66 -14.63 1.93
CA LEU A 252 8.14 -14.68 0.55
C LEU A 252 7.93 -16.07 -0.07
N GLU A 253 8.28 -17.13 0.66
CA GLU A 253 8.14 -18.52 0.23
C GLU A 253 6.68 -18.87 -0.10
N ARG A 254 5.73 -18.37 0.71
CA ARG A 254 4.28 -18.56 0.49
C ARG A 254 3.77 -17.92 -0.81
N LEU A 255 4.39 -16.85 -1.32
CA LEU A 255 3.95 -16.21 -2.56
C LEU A 255 4.41 -16.96 -3.83
N LEU A 256 5.56 -17.64 -3.78
CA LEU A 256 6.16 -18.28 -4.97
C LEU A 256 5.22 -19.25 -5.71
N PRO A 257 4.42 -20.12 -5.06
CA PRO A 257 3.56 -21.07 -5.76
C PRO A 257 2.48 -20.42 -6.64
N ALA A 258 2.12 -19.15 -6.40
CA ALA A 258 1.20 -18.40 -7.25
C ALA A 258 1.79 -18.15 -8.65
N PHE A 259 3.13 -18.07 -8.76
CA PHE A 259 3.86 -17.86 -10.01
C PHE A 259 4.21 -19.16 -10.76
N ASN A 260 3.66 -20.31 -10.33
CA ASN A 260 3.61 -21.51 -11.17
C ASN A 260 2.61 -21.37 -12.33
N ASP A 261 1.62 -20.46 -12.22
CA ASP A 261 0.70 -20.09 -13.29
C ASP A 261 1.32 -18.92 -14.11
N PRO A 262 1.67 -19.10 -15.39
CA PRO A 262 2.26 -18.03 -16.21
C PRO A 262 1.30 -16.84 -16.42
N GLY A 263 -0.01 -17.04 -16.28
CA GLY A 263 -1.02 -15.96 -16.37
C GLY A 263 -1.06 -15.06 -15.14
N VAL A 264 -0.47 -15.46 -14.00
CA VAL A 264 -0.39 -14.65 -12.79
C VAL A 264 0.76 -13.64 -12.91
N ALA A 265 0.41 -12.36 -12.93
CA ALA A 265 1.36 -11.25 -12.99
C ALA A 265 1.75 -10.72 -11.60
N ALA A 266 0.90 -10.87 -10.59
CA ALA A 266 1.16 -10.43 -9.23
C ALA A 266 0.49 -11.31 -8.16
N ALA A 267 1.06 -11.34 -6.96
CA ALA A 267 0.49 -12.02 -5.79
C ALA A 267 0.73 -11.19 -4.52
N CYS A 268 -0.28 -11.07 -3.66
CA CYS A 268 -0.23 -10.24 -2.46
C CYS A 268 -0.59 -11.02 -1.19
N GLY A 269 -0.06 -10.54 -0.05
CA GLY A 269 -0.22 -11.20 1.24
C GLY A 269 -1.45 -10.78 2.06
N PHE A 270 -1.54 -11.36 3.25
CA PHE A 270 -2.46 -10.99 4.34
C PHE A 270 -1.83 -9.87 5.17
N VAL A 271 -2.52 -8.73 5.31
CA VAL A 271 -2.02 -7.59 6.10
C VAL A 271 -2.64 -7.60 7.51
N LEU A 272 -1.83 -7.34 8.53
CA LEU A 272 -2.28 -7.04 9.90
C LEU A 272 -1.45 -5.89 10.49
N PRO A 273 -1.97 -5.10 11.45
CA PRO A 273 -1.14 -4.11 12.14
C PRO A 273 -0.06 -4.80 12.98
N GLN A 274 1.18 -4.32 12.90
CA GLN A 274 2.30 -4.75 13.75
C GLN A 274 2.00 -4.51 15.25
N ARG A 275 1.21 -3.47 15.55
CA ARG A 275 0.86 -3.04 16.90
C ARG A 275 -0.64 -2.73 16.97
N VAL A 276 -1.26 -3.03 18.11
CA VAL A 276 -2.72 -2.92 18.33
C VAL A 276 -2.96 -2.32 19.72
N ARG A 277 -2.63 -1.03 19.89
CA ARG A 277 -2.60 -0.35 21.21
C ARG A 277 -3.62 0.79 21.30
N SER A 278 -3.47 1.78 20.42
CA SER A 278 -4.35 2.93 20.26
C SER A 278 -5.73 2.54 19.70
N VAL A 279 -6.69 3.47 19.77
CA VAL A 279 -8.01 3.27 19.15
C VAL A 279 -7.91 3.12 17.63
N TRP A 280 -6.98 3.82 16.97
CA TRP A 280 -6.83 3.81 15.52
C TRP A 280 -6.26 2.48 15.01
N GLU A 281 -5.19 1.98 15.63
CA GLU A 281 -4.66 0.63 15.38
C GLU A 281 -5.70 -0.47 15.67
N ARG A 282 -6.52 -0.30 16.72
CA ARG A 282 -7.59 -1.26 17.10
C ARG A 282 -8.74 -1.28 16.12
N GLY A 283 -9.15 -0.13 15.59
CA GLY A 283 -10.11 -0.06 14.49
C GLY A 283 -9.58 -0.73 13.23
N ARG A 284 -8.32 -0.43 12.86
CA ARG A 284 -7.68 -1.01 11.68
C ARG A 284 -7.47 -2.53 11.80
N TYR A 285 -7.14 -3.03 12.98
CA TYR A 285 -7.01 -4.47 13.24
C TYR A 285 -8.30 -5.25 12.92
N ILE A 286 -9.46 -4.70 13.29
CA ILE A 286 -10.77 -5.30 12.97
C ILE A 286 -11.09 -5.15 11.48
N GLU A 287 -10.83 -3.99 10.89
CA GLU A 287 -11.04 -3.74 9.47
C GLU A 287 -10.21 -4.70 8.60
N TYR A 288 -8.92 -4.89 8.90
CA TYR A 288 -8.06 -5.88 8.23
C TYR A 288 -8.48 -7.32 8.51
N LEU A 289 -8.85 -7.68 9.75
CA LEU A 289 -9.39 -9.02 10.01
C LEU A 289 -10.63 -9.30 9.16
N PHE A 290 -11.54 -8.33 9.01
CA PHE A 290 -12.72 -8.47 8.15
C PHE A 290 -12.33 -8.55 6.67
N ALA A 291 -11.54 -7.59 6.18
CA ALA A 291 -11.14 -7.49 4.78
C ALA A 291 -10.35 -8.72 4.29
N PHE A 292 -9.36 -9.19 5.07
CA PHE A 292 -8.47 -10.29 4.68
C PHE A 292 -9.00 -11.69 5.05
N THR A 293 -9.90 -11.82 6.03
CA THR A 293 -10.58 -13.10 6.32
C THR A 293 -11.84 -13.32 5.47
N TYR A 294 -12.47 -12.26 4.95
CA TYR A 294 -13.70 -12.36 4.15
C TYR A 294 -13.56 -11.80 2.73
N TYR A 295 -13.47 -10.48 2.56
CA TYR A 295 -13.57 -9.87 1.22
C TYR A 295 -12.46 -10.32 0.26
N LYS A 296 -11.19 -10.35 0.69
CA LYS A 296 -10.09 -10.85 -0.14
C LYS A 296 -10.20 -12.34 -0.47
N GLN A 297 -10.72 -13.17 0.44
CA GLN A 297 -10.98 -14.59 0.17
C GLN A 297 -12.04 -14.76 -0.92
N LEU A 298 -13.13 -14.00 -0.82
CA LEU A 298 -14.18 -13.98 -1.84
C LEU A 298 -13.65 -13.49 -3.19
N GLN A 299 -12.80 -12.46 -3.20
CA GLN A 299 -12.20 -11.93 -4.43
C GLN A 299 -11.17 -12.90 -5.06
N GLU A 300 -10.41 -13.66 -4.25
CA GLU A 300 -9.51 -14.71 -4.73
C GLU A 300 -10.28 -15.90 -5.31
N TYR A 301 -11.43 -16.26 -4.74
CA TYR A 301 -12.30 -17.29 -5.33
C TYR A 301 -12.72 -16.95 -6.77
N TYR A 302 -12.89 -15.66 -7.09
CA TYR A 302 -13.11 -15.17 -8.46
C TYR A 302 -11.83 -14.78 -9.23
N GLY A 303 -10.64 -15.02 -8.65
CA GLY A 303 -9.33 -14.70 -9.25
C GLY A 303 -9.09 -13.20 -9.51
N LYS A 304 -9.82 -12.32 -8.80
CA LYS A 304 -9.80 -10.87 -8.98
C LYS A 304 -9.83 -10.07 -7.64
N PRO A 305 -8.85 -10.23 -6.72
CA PRO A 305 -8.55 -9.27 -5.64
C PRO A 305 -8.67 -7.79 -6.08
N LEU A 306 -9.42 -6.96 -5.33
CA LEU A 306 -9.60 -5.55 -5.69
C LEU A 306 -8.29 -4.75 -5.74
N ILE A 307 -7.26 -5.21 -5.02
CA ILE A 307 -5.97 -4.54 -4.83
C ILE A 307 -4.89 -5.57 -4.50
N SER A 308 -3.78 -5.56 -5.24
CA SER A 308 -2.50 -6.13 -4.79
C SER A 308 -1.89 -5.08 -3.85
N SER A 309 -1.83 -5.36 -2.55
CA SER A 309 -1.60 -4.31 -1.54
C SER A 309 -0.18 -3.77 -1.59
N GLY A 310 -0.04 -2.44 -1.71
CA GLY A 310 1.25 -1.78 -1.91
C GLY A 310 2.26 -1.95 -0.78
N CYS A 311 1.82 -2.35 0.43
CA CYS A 311 2.73 -2.62 1.55
C CYS A 311 3.39 -4.00 1.47
N PHE A 312 2.83 -4.95 0.72
CA PHE A 312 3.45 -6.26 0.45
C PHE A 312 2.80 -6.95 -0.77
N SER A 313 3.47 -6.84 -1.93
CA SER A 313 3.08 -7.53 -3.17
C SER A 313 4.30 -7.99 -3.97
N MET A 314 4.23 -9.20 -4.52
CA MET A 314 5.17 -9.76 -5.48
C MET A 314 4.60 -9.66 -6.90
N TYR A 315 5.47 -9.50 -7.90
CA TYR A 315 5.15 -9.28 -9.30
C TYR A 315 6.12 -10.08 -10.18
N ARG A 316 5.71 -10.46 -11.40
CA ARG A 316 6.67 -10.84 -12.44
C ARG A 316 7.37 -9.59 -12.99
N SER A 317 8.70 -9.60 -13.04
CA SER A 317 9.50 -8.43 -13.39
C SER A 317 9.36 -8.02 -14.86
N ASP A 318 9.12 -8.97 -15.75
CA ASP A 318 8.89 -8.75 -17.19
C ASP A 318 7.54 -8.07 -17.45
N ILE A 319 6.45 -8.58 -16.85
CA ILE A 319 5.11 -7.97 -16.97
C ILE A 319 5.08 -6.60 -16.28
N LEU A 320 5.70 -6.47 -15.10
CA LEU A 320 5.84 -5.19 -14.42
C LEU A 320 6.62 -4.17 -15.27
N GLY A 321 7.69 -4.61 -15.93
CA GLY A 321 8.46 -3.81 -16.89
C GLY A 321 7.63 -3.39 -18.11
N ALA A 322 6.86 -4.31 -18.70
CA ALA A 322 5.97 -4.03 -19.84
C ALA A 322 4.86 -3.01 -19.48
N HIS A 323 4.41 -2.99 -18.22
CA HIS A 323 3.49 -1.99 -17.69
C HIS A 323 4.15 -0.65 -17.29
N ASN A 324 5.48 -0.51 -17.47
CA ASN A 324 6.30 0.63 -17.02
C ASN A 324 6.32 0.85 -15.49
N GLY A 325 6.16 -0.22 -14.72
CA GLY A 325 6.18 -0.18 -13.25
C GLY A 325 4.89 0.35 -12.63
N TRP A 326 5.02 1.17 -11.59
CA TRP A 326 3.92 1.74 -10.82
C TRP A 326 3.58 3.15 -11.34
N SER A 327 2.31 3.45 -11.62
CA SER A 327 1.95 4.73 -12.25
C SER A 327 1.71 5.86 -11.24
N ASN A 328 2.21 7.07 -11.56
CA ASN A 328 2.01 8.30 -10.78
C ASN A 328 0.69 9.03 -11.10
N ARG A 329 -0.20 8.43 -11.89
CA ARG A 329 -1.44 9.07 -12.36
C ARG A 329 -2.59 9.05 -11.34
N THR A 330 -2.44 8.33 -10.22
CA THR A 330 -3.33 8.36 -9.05
C THR A 330 -2.52 8.32 -7.75
N LEU A 331 -3.18 8.57 -6.61
CA LEU A 331 -2.59 8.45 -5.26
C LEU A 331 -2.55 7.02 -4.68
N ALA A 332 -3.01 6.04 -5.46
CA ALA A 332 -3.03 4.62 -5.11
C ALA A 332 -2.48 3.83 -6.30
N GLU A 333 -1.16 3.84 -6.42
CA GLU A 333 -0.37 3.23 -7.50
C GLU A 333 -0.58 1.71 -7.62
N ASP A 334 -0.99 1.09 -6.52
CA ASP A 334 -1.18 -0.34 -6.33
C ASP A 334 -2.55 -0.81 -6.83
N VAL A 335 -3.61 -0.04 -6.58
CA VAL A 335 -4.93 -0.18 -7.22
C VAL A 335 -4.81 -0.01 -8.73
N ASP A 336 -4.14 1.05 -9.17
CA ASP A 336 -3.92 1.42 -10.58
C ASP A 336 -3.24 0.29 -11.36
N LEU A 337 -2.11 -0.20 -10.84
CA LEU A 337 -1.39 -1.33 -11.43
C LEU A 337 -2.25 -2.61 -11.42
N THR A 338 -2.94 -2.92 -10.32
CA THR A 338 -3.81 -4.10 -10.23
C THR A 338 -4.91 -4.09 -11.30
N TRP A 339 -5.56 -2.95 -11.52
CA TRP A 339 -6.64 -2.83 -12.50
C TRP A 339 -6.11 -2.74 -13.94
N SER A 340 -4.91 -2.18 -14.13
CA SER A 340 -4.20 -2.20 -15.41
C SER A 340 -3.82 -3.62 -15.83
N LEU A 341 -3.28 -4.44 -14.91
CA LEU A 341 -2.98 -5.86 -15.14
C LEU A 341 -4.24 -6.64 -15.52
N TYR A 342 -5.38 -6.38 -14.86
CA TYR A 342 -6.66 -7.01 -15.20
C TYR A 342 -7.19 -6.60 -16.58
N GLN A 343 -6.93 -5.38 -17.03
CA GLN A 343 -7.34 -4.88 -18.34
C GLN A 343 -6.42 -5.38 -19.46
N ALA A 344 -5.17 -5.73 -19.15
CA ALA A 344 -4.27 -6.49 -20.01
C ALA A 344 -4.53 -8.02 -20.00
N GLY A 345 -5.55 -8.50 -19.26
CA GLY A 345 -5.95 -9.90 -19.22
C GLY A 345 -5.24 -10.78 -18.18
N HIS A 346 -4.26 -10.24 -17.44
CA HIS A 346 -3.52 -10.99 -16.42
C HIS A 346 -4.37 -11.36 -15.19
N ALA A 347 -3.91 -12.37 -14.46
CA ALA A 347 -4.39 -12.72 -13.13
C ALA A 347 -3.53 -12.04 -12.04
N VAL A 348 -4.14 -11.76 -10.90
CA VAL A 348 -3.48 -11.31 -9.67
C VAL A 348 -4.06 -12.13 -8.53
N ARG A 349 -3.22 -12.59 -7.62
CA ARG A 349 -3.58 -13.54 -6.55
C ARG A 349 -3.48 -12.93 -5.17
N PHE A 350 -4.24 -13.48 -4.24
CA PHE A 350 -4.12 -13.26 -2.80
C PHE A 350 -3.77 -14.58 -2.10
N VAL A 351 -2.67 -14.58 -1.34
CA VAL A 351 -2.22 -15.75 -0.57
C VAL A 351 -2.38 -15.45 0.92
N PRO A 352 -3.39 -16.02 1.60
CA PRO A 352 -3.68 -15.69 3.00
C PRO A 352 -2.62 -16.19 4.01
N GLU A 353 -1.80 -17.16 3.62
CA GLU A 353 -0.66 -17.65 4.40
C GLU A 353 0.55 -16.70 4.38
N ALA A 354 0.67 -15.84 3.36
CA ALA A 354 1.77 -14.89 3.23
C ALA A 354 1.50 -13.63 4.08
N VAL A 355 1.83 -13.66 5.37
CA VAL A 355 1.44 -12.57 6.30
C VAL A 355 2.50 -11.46 6.41
N CYS A 356 2.05 -10.21 6.45
CA CYS A 356 2.88 -9.02 6.70
C CYS A 356 2.28 -8.10 7.77
N TYR A 357 3.13 -7.25 8.35
CA TYR A 357 2.87 -6.45 9.54
C TYR A 357 3.37 -5.00 9.39
N PRO A 358 2.65 -4.13 8.65
CA PRO A 358 2.87 -2.68 8.65
C PRO A 358 2.67 -2.04 10.03
N ILE A 359 3.37 -0.92 10.26
CA ILE A 359 3.02 0.04 11.30
C ILE A 359 1.76 0.80 10.86
N GLU A 360 0.73 0.84 11.71
CA GLU A 360 -0.49 1.57 11.44
C GLU A 360 -0.56 2.92 12.18
N PRO A 361 -1.22 3.94 11.63
CA PRO A 361 -1.36 5.24 12.26
C PRO A 361 -1.96 5.19 13.67
N CYS A 362 -1.17 5.58 14.67
CA CYS A 362 -1.57 5.56 16.08
C CYS A 362 -2.30 6.84 16.55
N THR A 363 -2.41 7.85 15.68
CA THR A 363 -3.10 9.14 15.96
C THR A 363 -4.10 9.51 14.86
N PHE A 364 -5.07 10.36 15.18
CA PHE A 364 -6.07 10.83 14.22
C PHE A 364 -5.45 11.63 13.06
N THR A 365 -4.39 12.40 13.31
CA THR A 365 -3.70 13.18 12.27
C THR A 365 -3.07 12.28 11.22
N LEU A 366 -2.34 11.25 11.67
CA LEU A 366 -1.70 10.25 10.79
C LEU A 366 -2.75 9.41 10.06
N MET A 367 -3.80 8.97 10.77
CA MET A 367 -4.90 8.21 10.18
C MET A 367 -5.64 9.06 9.12
N GLY A 368 -5.87 10.34 9.40
CA GLY A 368 -6.47 11.29 8.46
C GLY A 368 -5.63 11.55 7.21
N LYS A 369 -4.29 11.64 7.33
CA LYS A 369 -3.37 11.66 6.17
C LYS A 369 -3.57 10.42 5.29
N GLN A 370 -3.50 9.22 5.90
CA GLN A 370 -3.58 7.93 5.21
C GLN A 370 -4.95 7.73 4.53
N LEU A 371 -6.05 7.94 5.27
CA LEU A 371 -7.41 7.81 4.75
C LEU A 371 -7.72 8.82 3.64
N ARG A 372 -7.27 10.07 3.76
CA ARG A 372 -7.39 11.06 2.67
C ARG A 372 -6.69 10.56 1.40
N ARG A 373 -5.46 10.04 1.52
CA ARG A 373 -4.72 9.49 0.37
C ARG A 373 -5.49 8.33 -0.28
N TRP A 374 -5.95 7.37 0.52
CA TRP A 374 -6.63 6.17 0.03
C TRP A 374 -8.01 6.46 -0.58
N SER A 375 -8.84 7.28 0.07
CA SER A 375 -10.16 7.66 -0.46
C SER A 375 -10.06 8.42 -1.78
N HIS A 376 -9.14 9.40 -1.88
CA HIS A 376 -8.91 10.11 -3.15
C HIS A 376 -8.33 9.17 -4.21
N GLY A 377 -7.32 8.36 -3.88
CA GLY A 377 -6.70 7.40 -4.81
C GLY A 377 -7.67 6.37 -5.36
N PHE A 378 -8.61 5.87 -4.54
CA PHE A 378 -9.66 4.96 -5.02
C PHE A 378 -10.62 5.65 -6.00
N VAL A 379 -11.12 6.84 -5.66
CA VAL A 379 -12.06 7.57 -6.54
C VAL A 379 -11.38 8.01 -7.86
N GLN A 380 -10.10 8.38 -7.80
CA GLN A 380 -9.27 8.64 -8.98
C GLN A 380 -9.17 7.39 -9.87
N ASN A 381 -8.91 6.21 -9.28
CA ASN A 381 -8.86 4.95 -10.02
C ASN A 381 -10.23 4.58 -10.64
N VAL A 382 -11.34 4.74 -9.92
CA VAL A 382 -12.69 4.53 -10.47
C VAL A 382 -12.94 5.43 -11.68
N LYS A 383 -12.62 6.73 -11.57
CA LYS A 383 -12.75 7.73 -12.63
C LYS A 383 -11.86 7.42 -13.85
N LEU A 384 -10.67 6.89 -13.61
CA LEU A 384 -9.67 6.60 -14.63
C LEU A 384 -9.95 5.31 -15.41
N HIS A 385 -10.30 4.24 -14.70
CA HIS A 385 -10.51 2.91 -15.28
C HIS A 385 -11.95 2.64 -15.72
N TRP A 386 -12.90 3.57 -15.55
CA TRP A 386 -14.35 3.30 -15.67
C TRP A 386 -14.77 2.48 -16.90
N ARG A 387 -14.17 2.73 -18.07
CA ARG A 387 -14.46 1.99 -19.32
C ARG A 387 -13.91 0.56 -19.26
N GLY A 388 -12.68 0.38 -18.81
CA GLY A 388 -12.04 -0.93 -18.68
C GLY A 388 -12.61 -1.78 -17.53
N LEU A 389 -13.18 -1.14 -16.49
CA LEU A 389 -13.97 -1.84 -15.47
C LEU A 389 -15.17 -2.58 -16.10
N LEU A 390 -15.84 -1.98 -17.10
CA LEU A 390 -16.98 -2.62 -17.77
C LEU A 390 -16.62 -3.93 -18.48
N ALA A 391 -15.37 -4.09 -18.89
CA ALA A 391 -14.86 -5.29 -19.57
C ALA A 391 -14.47 -6.44 -18.62
N VAL A 392 -14.43 -6.22 -17.30
CA VAL A 392 -14.03 -7.23 -16.30
C VAL A 392 -15.20 -7.48 -15.33
N PRO A 393 -16.11 -8.45 -15.61
CA PRO A 393 -17.44 -8.49 -14.98
C PRO A 393 -17.47 -8.57 -13.45
N TYR A 394 -16.59 -9.35 -12.83
CA TYR A 394 -16.52 -9.41 -11.36
C TYR A 394 -15.97 -8.12 -10.76
N LEU A 395 -14.89 -7.59 -11.34
CA LEU A 395 -14.25 -6.34 -10.91
C LEU A 395 -15.24 -5.17 -10.97
N ARG A 396 -16.03 -5.08 -12.04
CA ARG A 396 -17.16 -4.13 -12.17
C ARG A 396 -18.09 -4.20 -10.98
N SER A 397 -18.57 -5.40 -10.63
CA SER A 397 -19.52 -5.60 -9.54
C SER A 397 -18.90 -5.31 -8.16
N ALA A 398 -17.65 -5.75 -7.93
CA ALA A 398 -16.94 -5.51 -6.68
C ALA A 398 -16.64 -4.02 -6.46
N VAL A 399 -16.25 -3.29 -7.51
CA VAL A 399 -16.05 -1.83 -7.46
C VAL A 399 -17.40 -1.10 -7.30
N ALA A 400 -18.47 -1.55 -7.96
CA ALA A 400 -19.80 -0.96 -7.79
C ALA A 400 -20.33 -1.11 -6.36
N VAL A 401 -20.15 -2.28 -5.72
CA VAL A 401 -20.52 -2.51 -4.32
C VAL A 401 -19.67 -1.65 -3.38
N ALA A 402 -18.34 -1.59 -3.59
CA ALA A 402 -17.46 -0.75 -2.78
C ALA A 402 -17.79 0.74 -2.91
N PHE A 403 -18.12 1.21 -4.12
CA PHE A 403 -18.52 2.61 -4.34
C PHE A 403 -19.91 2.91 -3.77
N TRP A 404 -20.85 1.97 -3.80
CA TRP A 404 -22.16 2.09 -3.16
C TRP A 404 -22.04 2.20 -1.63
N ASP A 405 -21.28 1.32 -0.99
CA ASP A 405 -21.06 1.37 0.47
C ASP A 405 -20.42 2.71 0.87
N ALA A 406 -19.35 3.10 0.18
CA ALA A 406 -18.60 4.29 0.48
C ALA A 406 -19.27 5.62 0.03
N THR A 407 -20.46 5.56 -0.59
CA THR A 407 -21.27 6.75 -0.93
C THR A 407 -22.69 6.70 -0.35
N ILE A 408 -23.53 5.79 -0.83
CA ILE A 408 -24.95 5.71 -0.43
C ILE A 408 -25.07 5.16 1.00
N ALA A 409 -24.39 4.07 1.34
CA ALA A 409 -24.45 3.57 2.72
C ALA A 409 -23.77 4.54 3.69
N ALA A 410 -22.64 5.15 3.31
CA ALA A 410 -21.99 6.22 4.07
C ALA A 410 -22.91 7.44 4.32
N ALA A 411 -23.69 7.88 3.33
CA ALA A 411 -24.65 8.97 3.48
C ALA A 411 -25.87 8.56 4.33
N VAL A 412 -26.37 7.34 4.17
CA VAL A 412 -27.46 6.80 5.02
C VAL A 412 -27.01 6.74 6.48
N TYR A 413 -25.81 6.22 6.73
CA TYR A 413 -25.16 6.10 8.04
C TYR A 413 -24.98 7.48 8.71
N LEU A 414 -24.30 8.41 8.03
CA LEU A 414 -23.93 9.70 8.61
C LEU A 414 -25.07 10.73 8.66
N ILE A 415 -26.08 10.63 7.79
CA ILE A 415 -27.08 11.68 7.58
C ILE A 415 -28.50 11.16 7.78
N LEU A 416 -28.91 10.08 7.10
CA LEU A 416 -30.31 9.65 7.12
C LEU A 416 -30.72 9.04 8.47
N LEU A 417 -29.93 8.14 9.06
CA LEU A 417 -30.23 7.51 10.35
C LEU A 417 -30.46 8.54 11.49
N PRO A 418 -29.56 9.52 11.74
CA PRO A 418 -29.78 10.48 12.82
C PRO A 418 -30.94 11.44 12.53
N ILE A 419 -31.12 11.87 11.28
CA ILE A 419 -32.28 12.71 10.90
C ILE A 419 -33.59 11.94 11.12
N LEU A 420 -33.68 10.68 10.70
CA LEU A 420 -34.90 9.88 10.83
C LEU A 420 -35.21 9.53 12.30
N ALA A 421 -34.18 9.27 13.12
CA ALA A 421 -34.33 9.07 14.56
C ALA A 421 -34.91 10.31 15.27
N LEU A 422 -34.47 11.51 14.88
CA LEU A 422 -34.99 12.78 15.40
C LEU A 422 -36.40 13.09 14.88
N LEU A 423 -36.61 13.07 13.56
CA LEU A 423 -37.90 13.40 12.93
C LEU A 423 -39.05 12.49 13.36
N LEU A 424 -38.78 11.22 13.66
CA LEU A 424 -39.79 10.26 14.13
C LEU A 424 -39.82 10.10 15.66
N ALA A 425 -38.97 10.83 16.41
CA ALA A 425 -38.76 10.67 17.85
C ALA A 425 -38.49 9.20 18.28
N ARG A 426 -37.73 8.45 17.47
CA ARG A 426 -37.49 7.01 17.62
C ARG A 426 -35.99 6.70 17.73
N PRO A 427 -35.39 6.75 18.93
CA PRO A 427 -33.95 6.50 19.10
C PRO A 427 -33.52 5.08 18.69
N TRP A 428 -34.44 4.11 18.67
CA TRP A 428 -34.19 2.74 18.19
C TRP A 428 -33.69 2.66 16.74
N ILE A 429 -33.96 3.69 15.92
CA ILE A 429 -33.44 3.79 14.53
C ILE A 429 -31.90 3.86 14.50
N LEU A 430 -31.28 4.34 15.59
CA LEU A 430 -29.82 4.39 15.74
C LEU A 430 -29.18 3.00 15.88
N ILE A 431 -29.96 1.92 16.10
CA ILE A 431 -29.49 0.53 15.99
C ILE A 431 -28.99 0.24 14.55
N GLY A 432 -29.45 1.00 13.55
CA GLY A 432 -28.93 0.99 12.18
C GLY A 432 -27.41 1.22 12.09
N TYR A 433 -26.76 1.87 13.07
CA TYR A 433 -25.31 2.03 13.10
C TYR A 433 -24.52 0.72 13.32
N VAL A 434 -25.18 -0.33 13.81
CA VAL A 434 -24.59 -1.64 14.14
C VAL A 434 -25.36 -2.82 13.52
N ILE A 435 -26.28 -2.56 12.58
CA ILE A 435 -27.16 -3.58 11.99
C ILE A 435 -26.39 -4.68 11.24
N ASP A 436 -25.23 -4.35 10.67
CA ASP A 436 -24.32 -5.28 9.98
C ASP A 436 -23.21 -5.84 10.88
N ALA A 437 -23.23 -5.54 12.19
CA ALA A 437 -22.27 -6.07 13.14
C ALA A 437 -22.15 -7.61 13.08
N PRO A 438 -23.23 -8.42 12.92
CA PRO A 438 -23.08 -9.87 12.74
C PRO A 438 -22.25 -10.26 11.51
N ALA A 439 -22.41 -9.55 10.39
CA ALA A 439 -21.71 -9.80 9.14
C ALA A 439 -20.21 -9.44 9.22
N VAL A 440 -19.86 -8.41 10.01
CA VAL A 440 -18.46 -8.04 10.31
C VAL A 440 -17.85 -9.00 11.36
N LEU A 441 -18.58 -9.27 12.44
CA LEU A 441 -18.05 -9.98 13.60
C LEU A 441 -17.82 -11.47 13.35
N VAL A 442 -18.67 -12.16 12.58
CA VAL A 442 -18.48 -13.60 12.34
C VAL A 442 -17.13 -13.89 11.63
N PRO A 443 -16.77 -13.22 10.51
CA PRO A 443 -15.44 -13.39 9.91
C PRO A 443 -14.29 -12.88 10.77
N VAL A 444 -14.47 -11.76 11.48
CA VAL A 444 -13.44 -11.21 12.40
C VAL A 444 -13.12 -12.19 13.53
N LEU A 445 -14.14 -12.77 14.15
CA LEU A 445 -13.97 -13.77 15.21
C LEU A 445 -13.38 -15.07 14.65
N ALA A 446 -13.76 -15.51 13.45
CA ALA A 446 -13.15 -16.67 12.79
C ALA A 446 -11.66 -16.46 12.47
N GLY A 447 -11.28 -15.27 11.97
CA GLY A 447 -9.89 -14.89 11.72
C GLY A 447 -9.08 -14.77 13.00
N ALA A 448 -9.64 -14.15 14.04
CA ALA A 448 -9.04 -14.04 15.35
C ALA A 448 -8.90 -15.42 16.05
N ALA A 449 -9.85 -16.33 15.87
CA ALA A 449 -9.79 -17.69 16.41
C ALA A 449 -8.62 -18.49 15.85
N ARG A 450 -8.43 -18.47 14.52
CA ARG A 450 -7.26 -19.09 13.86
C ARG A 450 -5.93 -18.56 14.38
N ARG A 451 -5.90 -17.28 14.78
CA ARG A 451 -4.72 -16.59 15.33
C ARG A 451 -4.64 -16.63 16.88
N ARG A 452 -5.60 -17.25 17.57
CA ARG A 452 -5.76 -17.29 19.04
C ARG A 452 -5.97 -15.91 19.72
N GLU A 453 -6.41 -14.91 18.96
CA GLU A 453 -6.51 -13.51 19.42
C GLU A 453 -7.94 -13.03 19.74
N ILE A 454 -8.91 -13.95 19.92
CA ILE A 454 -10.35 -13.64 20.10
C ILE A 454 -10.59 -12.53 21.14
N ARG A 455 -9.90 -12.56 22.29
CA ARG A 455 -10.02 -11.52 23.34
C ARG A 455 -9.60 -10.14 22.85
N ARG A 456 -8.53 -10.03 22.03
CA ARG A 456 -8.05 -8.77 21.43
C ARG A 456 -9.05 -8.27 20.38
N ALA A 457 -9.63 -9.16 19.59
CA ALA A 457 -10.64 -8.82 18.60
C ALA A 457 -11.90 -8.25 19.27
N ILE A 458 -12.53 -8.97 20.21
CA ILE A 458 -13.72 -8.50 20.95
C ILE A 458 -13.44 -7.13 21.59
N ALA A 459 -12.30 -6.96 22.28
CA ALA A 459 -11.93 -5.70 22.91
C ALA A 459 -11.68 -4.55 21.91
N SER A 460 -11.51 -4.81 20.61
CA SER A 460 -11.23 -3.81 19.59
C SER A 460 -12.45 -3.44 18.73
N VAL A 461 -13.56 -4.17 18.85
CA VAL A 461 -14.81 -3.91 18.10
C VAL A 461 -15.33 -2.47 18.24
N PRO A 462 -15.36 -1.81 19.42
CA PRO A 462 -15.85 -0.43 19.51
C PRO A 462 -15.03 0.57 18.68
N ALA A 463 -13.73 0.30 18.53
CA ALA A 463 -12.82 1.13 17.75
C ALA A 463 -13.04 1.01 16.23
N PHE A 464 -13.58 -0.12 15.76
CA PHE A 464 -13.96 -0.31 14.36
C PHE A 464 -15.08 0.63 13.94
N PHE A 465 -16.13 0.78 14.74
CA PHE A 465 -17.25 1.68 14.42
C PHE A 465 -16.82 3.16 14.43
N LEU A 466 -15.87 3.54 15.31
CA LEU A 466 -15.23 4.86 15.24
C LEU A 466 -14.45 5.05 13.93
N LEU A 467 -13.59 4.10 13.56
CA LEU A 467 -12.83 4.17 12.31
C LEU A 467 -13.74 4.18 11.08
N ARG A 468 -14.80 3.37 11.04
CA ARG A 468 -15.82 3.36 9.99
C ARG A 468 -16.48 4.73 9.81
N THR A 469 -16.85 5.37 10.92
CA THR A 469 -17.44 6.72 10.92
C THR A 469 -16.48 7.73 10.29
N VAL A 470 -15.18 7.64 10.63
CA VAL A 470 -14.13 8.49 10.04
C VAL A 470 -13.91 8.18 8.56
N ASN A 471 -13.81 6.90 8.17
CA ASN A 471 -13.70 6.45 6.78
C ASN A 471 -14.82 7.04 5.90
N ALA A 472 -16.08 6.93 6.36
CA ALA A 472 -17.24 7.45 5.63
C ALA A 472 -17.15 8.98 5.40
N VAL A 473 -16.69 9.75 6.39
CA VAL A 473 -16.48 11.20 6.24
C VAL A 473 -15.35 11.52 5.25
N PHE A 474 -14.22 10.80 5.30
CA PHE A 474 -13.13 11.00 4.34
C PHE A 474 -13.50 10.59 2.90
N PHE A 475 -14.27 9.51 2.74
CA PHE A 475 -14.65 9.02 1.42
C PHE A 475 -15.71 9.91 0.74
N LEU A 476 -16.75 10.35 1.48
CA LEU A 476 -17.71 11.32 0.94
C LEU A 476 -17.02 12.63 0.53
N ARG A 477 -16.04 13.10 1.33
CA ARG A 477 -15.21 14.27 0.98
C ARG A 477 -14.39 14.04 -0.30
N ALA A 478 -13.77 12.88 -0.45
CA ALA A 478 -13.02 12.53 -1.66
C ALA A 478 -13.92 12.47 -2.91
N VAL A 479 -15.09 11.82 -2.81
CA VAL A 479 -16.08 11.75 -3.91
C VAL A 479 -16.56 13.15 -4.32
N CYS A 480 -16.90 14.01 -3.35
CA CYS A 480 -17.26 15.39 -3.63
C CYS A 480 -16.13 16.17 -4.30
N ALA A 481 -14.88 16.04 -3.83
CA ALA A 481 -13.72 16.74 -4.37
C ALA A 481 -13.35 16.29 -5.80
N GLU A 482 -13.27 14.97 -6.03
CA GLU A 482 -12.79 14.36 -7.27
C GLU A 482 -13.83 14.36 -8.40
N LEU A 483 -15.12 14.20 -8.07
CA LEU A 483 -16.19 14.03 -9.06
C LEU A 483 -17.10 15.27 -9.19
N LEU A 484 -17.48 15.91 -8.08
CA LEU A 484 -18.47 17.00 -8.11
C LEU A 484 -17.81 18.39 -8.21
N LEU A 485 -16.73 18.63 -7.48
CA LEU A 485 -16.08 19.94 -7.37
C LEU A 485 -14.88 20.13 -8.32
N GLY A 486 -14.41 19.07 -8.98
CA GLY A 486 -13.26 19.14 -9.90
C GLY A 486 -11.94 19.53 -9.23
N ARG A 487 -11.78 19.26 -7.93
CA ARG A 487 -10.60 19.60 -7.10
C ARG A 487 -9.83 18.34 -6.71
N PRO A 488 -9.14 17.67 -7.66
CA PRO A 488 -8.43 16.42 -7.38
C PRO A 488 -7.24 16.63 -6.44
N LEU A 489 -6.98 15.65 -5.57
CA LEU A 489 -5.77 15.66 -4.76
C LEU A 489 -4.59 15.15 -5.58
N ARG A 490 -3.70 16.07 -5.98
CA ARG A 490 -2.57 15.79 -6.88
C ARG A 490 -1.22 15.56 -6.19
N VAL A 491 -1.10 15.94 -4.91
CA VAL A 491 0.14 15.88 -4.13
C VAL A 491 -0.19 15.36 -2.73
N TYR A 492 0.72 14.58 -2.17
CA TYR A 492 0.65 14.04 -0.81
C TYR A 492 1.97 14.37 -0.07
N GLU A 493 1.87 14.72 1.21
CA GLU A 493 3.01 14.98 2.09
C GLU A 493 3.64 13.65 2.52
N LYS A 494 4.86 13.35 2.03
CA LYS A 494 5.60 12.15 2.43
C LYS A 494 5.98 12.19 3.92
N GLY A 495 6.14 11.00 4.51
CA GLY A 495 6.43 10.81 5.93
C GLY A 495 5.16 10.77 6.80
N HIS A 496 5.31 10.11 7.96
CA HIS A 496 4.28 10.04 9.01
C HIS A 496 4.27 11.32 9.85
#